data_AF-A0AAJ4RDC0-F1
#
_entry.id   AF-A0AAJ4RDC0-F1
#
_cell.length_a   1.000
_cell.length_b   1.000
_cell.length_c   1.000
_cell.angle_alpha   90.00
_cell.angle_beta   90.00
_cell.angle_gamma   90.00
#
_symmetry.space_group_name_H-M   'P 1'
#
loop_
_entity.id
_entity.type
_entity.pdbx_description
1 polymer ?
#
loop_
_entity_poly.entity_id
_entity_poly.type
_entity_poly.pdbx_seq_one_letter_code
_entity_poly.pdbx_strand_id
1 'polypeptide(L)' 'MEKLNKAIEKVKNADMDDKLKESVIEHLTEWYNEKKSLAWLEEKIEEAWEKILPILNEAGLI' A
#
# COMPACT_ATOMS: atom_id res chain seq x y z
N MET A 1 -2.39 -1.05 10.17
CA MET A 1 -3.31 -2.07 10.72
C MET A 1 -4.53 -1.44 11.38
N GLU A 2 -4.39 -0.43 12.24
CA GLU A 2 -5.53 0.19 12.93
C GLU A 2 -6.63 0.74 11.98
N LYS A 3 -6.25 1.40 10.88
CA LYS A 3 -7.21 1.91 9.87
C LYS A 3 -7.95 0.78 9.13
N LEU A 4 -7.26 -0.31 8.79
CA LEU A 4 -7.86 -1.49 8.15
C LEU A 4 -8.89 -2.13 9.09
N ASN A 5 -8.52 -2.35 10.36
CA ASN A 5 -9.41 -2.94 11.36
C ASN A 5 -10.68 -2.09 11.55
N LYS A 6 -10.54 -0.76 11.62
CA LYS A 6 -11.69 0.15 11.68
C LYS A 6 -12.61 0.04 10.46
N ALA A 7 -12.05 -0.15 9.26
CA ALA A 7 -12.84 -0.34 8.04
C ALA A 7 -13.57 -1.69 8.04
N ILE A 8 -12.88 -2.77 8.43
CA ILE A 8 -13.46 -4.12 8.55
C ILE A 8 -14.63 -4.11 9.54
N GLU A 9 -14.48 -3.50 10.71
CA GLU A 9 -15.58 -3.41 11.69
C GLU A 9 -16.79 -2.64 11.16
N LYS A 10 -16.59 -1.61 10.33
CA LYS A 10 -17.71 -0.92 9.67
C LYS A 10 -18.44 -1.82 8.67
N VAL A 11 -17.70 -2.63 7.91
CA VAL A 11 -18.29 -3.58 6.94
C VAL A 11 -19.07 -4.68 7.64
N LYS A 12 -18.53 -5.25 8.73
CA LYS A 12 -19.24 -6.25 9.54
C LYS A 12 -20.61 -5.76 10.04
N ASN A 13 -20.68 -4.49 10.43
CA ASN A 13 -21.89 -3.85 10.95
C ASN A 13 -22.76 -3.21 9.87
N ALA A 14 -22.39 -3.29 8.58
CA ALA A 14 -23.19 -2.73 7.50
C ALA A 14 -24.46 -3.57 7.25
N ASP A 15 -25.53 -2.92 6.81
CA ASP A 15 -26.76 -3.58 6.39
C ASP A 15 -26.61 -4.12 4.96
N MET A 16 -26.02 -5.30 4.84
CA MET A 16 -25.82 -6.04 3.59
C MET A 16 -25.69 -7.54 3.90
N ASP A 17 -25.78 -8.39 2.88
CA ASP A 17 -25.67 -9.84 3.06
C ASP A 17 -24.26 -10.27 3.49
N ASP A 18 -24.20 -11.37 4.23
CA ASP A 18 -22.94 -11.82 4.83
C ASP A 18 -21.89 -12.23 3.78
N LYS A 19 -22.29 -12.75 2.62
CA LYS A 19 -21.36 -13.11 1.55
C LYS A 19 -20.71 -11.86 0.94
N LEU A 20 -21.49 -10.80 0.76
CA LEU A 20 -20.98 -9.51 0.31
C LEU A 20 -20.04 -8.90 1.36
N LYS A 21 -20.34 -9.01 2.66
CA LYS A 21 -19.41 -8.57 3.72
C LYS A 21 -18.07 -9.29 3.65
N GLU A 22 -18.09 -10.62 3.52
CA GLU A 22 -16.88 -11.43 3.39
C GLU A 22 -16.04 -11.00 2.19
N SER A 23 -16.67 -10.87 1.01
CA SER A 23 -16.00 -10.45 -0.22
C SER A 23 -15.39 -9.04 -0.12
N VAL A 24 -16.10 -8.09 0.51
CA VAL A 24 -15.60 -6.73 0.73
C VAL A 24 -14.44 -6.72 1.73
N ILE A 25 -14.50 -7.51 2.80
CA ILE A 25 -13.40 -7.62 3.78
C ILE A 25 -12.15 -8.21 3.15
N GLU A 26 -12.30 -9.23 2.29
CA GLU A 26 -11.21 -9.82 1.53
C GLU A 26 -10.54 -8.77 0.63
N HIS A 27 -11.33 -8.08 -0.21
CA HIS A 27 -10.81 -7.01 -1.07
C HIS A 27 -10.13 -5.89 -0.29
N LEU A 28 -10.68 -5.47 0.87
CA LEU A 28 -10.06 -4.46 1.72
C LEU A 28 -8.70 -4.90 2.26
N THR A 29 -8.57 -6.18 2.58
CA THR A 29 -7.33 -6.77 3.09
C THR A 29 -6.27 -6.86 1.99
N GLU A 30 -6.66 -7.34 0.81
CA GLU A 30 -5.80 -7.38 -0.38
C GLU A 30 -5.29 -5.99 -0.75
N TRP A 31 -6.21 -5.03 -0.92
CA TRP A 31 -5.88 -3.65 -1.23
C TRP A 31 -4.89 -3.04 -0.22
N TYR A 32 -5.11 -3.29 1.08
CA TYR A 32 -4.20 -2.78 2.12
C TYR A 32 -2.80 -3.39 2.01
N ASN A 33 -2.71 -4.69 1.71
CA ASN A 33 -1.43 -5.36 1.52
C ASN A 33 -0.71 -4.87 0.26
N GLU A 34 -1.42 -4.68 -0.85
CA GLU A 34 -0.87 -4.07 -2.06
C GLU A 34 -0.31 -2.68 -1.79
N LYS A 35 -1.06 -1.83 -1.09
CA LYS A 35 -0.61 -0.49 -0.71
C LYS A 35 0.66 -0.52 0.14
N LYS A 36 0.79 -1.49 1.04
CA LYS A 36 2.01 -1.68 1.83
C LYS A 36 3.20 -2.10 0.95
N SER A 37 2.98 -3.00 0.00
CA SER A 37 4.00 -3.41 -0.96
C SER A 37 4.46 -2.26 -1.86
N LEU A 38 3.52 -1.39 -2.29
CA LEU A 38 3.85 -0.18 -3.05
C LEU A 38 4.73 0.78 -2.26
N ALA A 39 4.38 1.06 -1.00
CA ALA A 39 5.19 1.92 -0.15
C ALA A 39 6.62 1.36 0.04
N TRP A 40 6.76 0.05 0.17
CA TRP A 40 8.07 -0.60 0.22
C TRP A 40 8.85 -0.47 -1.09
N LEU A 41 8.18 -0.57 -2.24
CA LEU A 41 8.81 -0.35 -3.54
C LEU A 41 9.25 1.10 -3.73
N GLU A 42 8.44 2.07 -3.31
CA GLU A 42 8.78 3.50 -3.33
C GLU A 42 10.05 3.76 -2.51
N GLU A 43 10.13 3.23 -1.29
CA GLU A 43 11.33 3.31 -0.44
C GLU A 43 12.57 2.72 -1.14
N LYS A 44 12.42 1.57 -1.80
CA LYS A 44 13.53 0.93 -2.54
C LYS A 44 13.97 1.71 -3.77
N ILE A 45 13.04 2.38 -4.45
CA ILE A 45 13.35 3.26 -5.57
C ILE A 45 14.10 4.50 -5.07
N GLU A 46 13.69 5.09 -3.96
CA GLU A 46 14.40 6.21 -3.33
C GLU A 46 15.83 5.82 -2.93
N GLU A 47 16.01 4.67 -2.25
CA GLU A 47 17.35 4.14 -1.92
C GLU A 47 18.23 3.91 -3.15
N ALA A 48 17.64 3.44 -4.26
CA ALA A 48 18.37 3.26 -5.52
C ALA A 48 18.74 4.61 -6.13
N TRP A 49 17.82 5.58 -6.06
CA TRP A 49 18.03 6.92 -6.57
C TRP A 49 19.14 7.66 -5.81
N GLU A 50 19.20 7.54 -4.49
CA GLU A 50 20.28 8.12 -3.66
C GLU A 50 21.68 7.61 -4.07
N LYS A 51 21.77 6.39 -4.57
CA LYS A 51 23.04 5.81 -5.06
C LYS A 51 23.38 6.26 -6.48
N ILE A 52 22.37 6.52 -7.30
CA ILE A 52 22.53 6.94 -8.70
C ILE A 52 22.78 8.44 -8.80
N LEU A 53 22.20 9.25 -7.92
CA LEU A 53 22.28 10.72 -7.94
C LEU A 53 23.73 11.23 -8.00
N PRO A 54 24.68 10.75 -7.18
CA PRO A 54 26.08 11.20 -7.26
C PRO A 54 26.72 10.85 -8.61
N ILE A 55 26.41 9.67 -9.17
CA ILE A 55 26.94 9.22 -10.47
C ILE A 55 26.46 10.16 -11.58
N LEU A 56 25.18 10.55 -11.55
CA LEU A 56 24.61 11.48 -12.54
C LEU A 56 25.22 12.88 -12.41
N ASN A 57 25.42 13.35 -11.17
CA ASN A 57 26.05 14.65 -10.89
C ASN A 57 27.54 14.66 -11.31
N GLU A 58 28.29 13.58 -11.04
CA GLU A 58 29.68 13.42 -11.51
C GLU A 58 29.78 13.38 -13.04
N ALA A 59 28.76 12.82 -13.71
CA ALA A 59 28.66 12.81 -15.16
C ALA A 59 28.17 14.14 -15.77
N GLY A 60 27.77 15.12 -14.96
CA GLY A 60 27.23 16.41 -15.41
C GLY A 60 25.85 16.31 -16.10
N LEU A 61 25.08 15.27 -15.80
CA LEU A 61 23.75 15.05 -16.37
C LEU A 61 22.64 15.78 -15.60
N ILE A 62 22.88 16.09 -14.33
CA ILE A 62 22.02 16.88 -13.43
C ILE A 62 22.87 17.79 -12.56
#